data_AF-A0A7W0ZET3-F1
#
_entry.id   AF-A0A7W0ZET3-F1
#
_cell.length_a   1.000
_cell.length_b   1.000
_cell.length_c   1.000
_cell.angle_alpha   90.00
_cell.angle_beta   90.00
_cell.angle_gamma   90.00
#
_symmetry.space_group_name_H-M   'P 1'
#
loop_
_entity.id
_entity.type
_entity.pdbx_description
1 polymer ?
#
loop_
_entity_poly.entity_id
_entity_poly.type
_entity_poly.pdbx_seq_one_letter_code
_entity_poly.pdbx_strand_id
1 'polypeptide(L)'
;GGTGAAWADPVALTGDAGSDRLTGGSAADDLQGGGDNDTIKGRGGADGLAGEQGVDTLVYRGSPSGVIVDLGNASDGPQSASGGHATGDAISGFENATGSSFGDDLGGSVTANLLTGLLGHDTLSGYGGNDTLLGAGGIDRFDGGAGTDDCDRVAGETAVSCER
;
A
#
# COMPACT_ATOMS: atom_id res chain seq x y z
N GLY A 1 10.10 -24.75 5.20
CA GLY A 1 10.87 -23.85 6.07
C GLY A 1 12.12 -23.42 5.35
N GLY A 2 12.13 -22.20 4.81
CA GLY A 2 13.32 -21.56 4.24
C GLY A 2 13.65 -20.34 5.09
N THR A 3 14.80 -20.39 5.75
CA THR A 3 15.36 -19.31 6.58
C THR A 3 15.99 -18.24 5.69
N GLY A 4 15.74 -16.97 6.01
CA GLY A 4 16.13 -15.82 5.22
C GLY A 4 17.61 -15.76 4.83
N ALA A 5 17.85 -15.55 3.54
CA ALA A 5 18.94 -14.71 3.07
C ALA A 5 18.33 -13.34 2.74
N ALA A 6 19.07 -12.26 2.91
CA ALA A 6 18.77 -11.00 2.23
C ALA A 6 19.24 -11.19 0.78
N TRP A 7 18.31 -11.23 -0.17
CA TRP A 7 18.60 -11.50 -1.58
C TRP A 7 19.05 -10.18 -2.19
N ALA A 8 20.36 -10.05 -2.38
CA ALA A 8 20.96 -8.90 -3.04
C ALA A 8 20.89 -9.00 -4.58
N ASP A 9 20.38 -10.12 -5.09
CA ASP A 9 20.15 -10.36 -6.50
C ASP A 9 18.67 -10.13 -6.84
N PRO A 10 18.37 -9.56 -8.02
CA PRO A 10 17.01 -9.48 -8.55
C PRO A 10 16.29 -10.82 -8.51
N VAL A 11 15.05 -10.80 -8.02
CA VAL A 11 14.14 -11.93 -8.00
C VAL A 11 12.97 -11.65 -8.93
N ALA A 12 12.58 -12.64 -9.71
CA ALA A 12 11.29 -12.67 -10.39
C ALA A 12 10.42 -13.74 -9.72
N LEU A 13 9.26 -13.35 -9.19
CA LEU A 13 8.33 -14.23 -8.51
C LEU A 13 6.92 -13.97 -9.01
N THR A 14 6.23 -15.04 -9.40
CA THR A 14 4.81 -15.02 -9.72
C THR A 14 4.11 -15.90 -8.70
N GLY A 15 3.02 -15.41 -8.09
CA GLY A 15 2.14 -16.22 -7.27
C GLY A 15 1.42 -17.28 -8.10
N ASP A 16 0.84 -18.26 -7.42
CA ASP A 16 0.10 -19.34 -8.06
C ASP A 16 -1.42 -19.11 -8.01
N ALA A 17 -2.19 -20.07 -7.52
CA ALA A 17 -3.63 -19.91 -7.37
C ALA A 17 -3.95 -19.83 -5.88
N GLY A 18 -4.70 -18.81 -5.49
CA GLY A 18 -5.02 -18.52 -4.10
C GLY A 18 -4.16 -17.38 -3.53
N SER A 19 -4.50 -16.96 -2.32
CA SER A 19 -3.86 -15.80 -1.68
C SER A 19 -2.40 -16.03 -1.31
N ASP A 20 -1.52 -15.31 -2.00
CA ASP A 20 -0.09 -15.37 -1.85
C ASP A 20 0.50 -14.24 -1.00
N ARG A 21 1.70 -14.50 -0.47
CA ARG A 21 2.51 -13.49 0.22
C ARG A 21 3.89 -13.43 -0.40
N LEU A 22 4.09 -12.44 -1.26
CA LEU A 22 5.33 -12.24 -2.01
C LEU A 22 6.21 -11.23 -1.30
N THR A 23 7.52 -11.49 -1.22
CA THR A 23 8.46 -10.56 -0.60
C THR A 23 9.80 -10.57 -1.33
N GLY A 24 10.20 -9.40 -1.81
CA GLY A 24 11.47 -9.15 -2.46
C GLY A 24 12.66 -8.96 -1.51
N GLY A 25 13.77 -8.56 -2.11
CA GLY A 25 15.09 -8.40 -1.55
C GLY A 25 15.48 -6.94 -1.36
N SER A 26 16.72 -6.59 -1.72
CA SER A 26 17.17 -5.19 -1.74
C SER A 26 17.57 -4.73 -3.15
N ALA A 27 17.33 -5.59 -4.13
CA ALA A 27 17.61 -5.37 -5.55
C ALA A 27 16.30 -5.02 -6.26
N ALA A 28 16.38 -4.64 -7.54
CA ALA A 28 15.20 -4.44 -8.36
C ALA A 28 14.54 -5.80 -8.67
N ASP A 29 13.37 -6.04 -8.09
CA ASP A 29 12.63 -7.29 -8.22
C ASP A 29 11.40 -7.14 -9.15
N ASP A 30 10.88 -8.26 -9.67
CA ASP A 30 9.62 -8.33 -10.43
C ASP A 30 8.68 -9.32 -9.72
N LEU A 31 7.65 -8.79 -9.05
CA LEU A 31 6.72 -9.56 -8.23
C LEU A 31 5.31 -9.43 -8.80
N GLN A 32 4.72 -10.56 -9.20
CA GLN A 32 3.38 -10.67 -9.79
C GLN A 32 2.50 -11.51 -8.88
N GLY A 33 1.39 -10.97 -8.39
CA GLY A 33 0.45 -11.64 -7.49
C GLY A 33 -0.20 -12.84 -8.14
N GLY A 34 -0.79 -12.63 -9.32
CA GLY A 34 -1.44 -13.68 -10.08
C GLY A 34 -2.96 -13.60 -9.95
N GLY A 35 -3.57 -14.65 -9.43
CA GLY A 35 -5.01 -14.65 -9.17
C GLY A 35 -5.31 -14.71 -7.68
N ASP A 36 -6.50 -14.22 -7.31
CA ASP A 36 -6.97 -14.12 -5.93
C ASP A 36 -6.27 -12.99 -5.16
N ASN A 37 -6.45 -12.92 -3.84
CA ASN A 37 -6.08 -11.73 -3.06
C ASN A 37 -4.67 -11.87 -2.47
N ASP A 38 -3.74 -11.08 -2.95
CA ASP A 38 -2.32 -11.21 -2.64
C ASP A 38 -1.79 -10.10 -1.73
N THR A 39 -0.66 -10.38 -1.09
CA THR A 39 0.09 -9.39 -0.32
C THR A 39 1.53 -9.30 -0.81
N ILE A 40 1.91 -8.16 -1.37
CA ILE A 40 3.20 -7.97 -2.04
C ILE A 40 4.04 -6.93 -1.29
N LYS A 41 5.32 -7.26 -1.10
CA LYS A 41 6.31 -6.40 -0.44
C LYS A 41 7.63 -6.42 -1.21
N GLY A 42 7.92 -5.37 -1.99
CA GLY A 42 9.19 -5.23 -2.72
C GLY A 42 10.41 -5.14 -1.79
N ARG A 43 10.35 -4.21 -0.83
CA ARG A 43 11.45 -3.74 0.05
C ARG A 43 12.33 -2.73 -0.69
N GLY A 44 13.66 -2.86 -0.63
CA GLY A 44 14.54 -1.89 -1.29
C GLY A 44 14.78 -2.33 -2.72
N GLY A 45 14.98 -1.39 -3.63
CA GLY A 45 15.02 -1.70 -5.04
C GLY A 45 14.22 -0.66 -5.81
N ALA A 46 14.20 -0.80 -7.12
CA ALA A 46 13.22 -0.15 -7.98
C ALA A 46 12.43 -1.28 -8.61
N ASP A 47 11.33 -1.66 -7.98
CA ASP A 47 10.67 -2.93 -8.21
C ASP A 47 9.52 -2.81 -9.21
N GLY A 48 9.29 -3.87 -9.98
CA GLY A 48 8.02 -4.08 -10.69
C GLY A 48 7.08 -4.87 -9.79
N LEU A 49 6.00 -4.25 -9.32
CA LEU A 49 5.05 -4.89 -8.41
C LEU A 49 3.66 -4.87 -9.05
N ALA A 50 3.06 -6.05 -9.25
CA ALA A 50 1.73 -6.18 -9.83
C ALA A 50 0.86 -7.09 -8.96
N GLY A 51 -0.29 -6.60 -8.49
CA GLY A 51 -1.29 -7.44 -7.81
C GLY A 51 -2.00 -8.40 -8.78
N GLU A 52 -2.29 -7.92 -9.99
CA GLU A 52 -3.02 -8.62 -11.05
C GLU A 52 -4.53 -8.80 -10.77
N GLN A 53 -5.05 -10.02 -10.62
CA GLN A 53 -6.48 -10.26 -10.47
C GLN A 53 -6.83 -10.54 -9.01
N GLY A 54 -7.53 -9.62 -8.36
CA GLY A 54 -7.99 -9.89 -7.02
C GLY A 54 -8.31 -8.61 -6.28
N VAL A 55 -8.18 -8.70 -4.95
CA VAL A 55 -8.13 -7.55 -4.05
C VAL A 55 -6.78 -7.61 -3.34
N ASP A 56 -5.82 -6.90 -3.90
CA ASP A 56 -4.40 -7.05 -3.60
C ASP A 56 -3.91 -5.96 -2.65
N THR A 57 -2.89 -6.28 -1.86
CA THR A 57 -2.32 -5.39 -0.85
C THR A 57 -0.84 -5.13 -1.08
N LEU A 58 -0.51 -3.87 -1.34
CA LEU A 58 0.87 -3.38 -1.40
C LEU A 58 1.37 -3.01 0.00
N VAL A 59 2.56 -3.49 0.40
CA VAL A 59 3.06 -3.33 1.77
C VAL A 59 4.46 -2.72 1.81
N TYR A 60 4.56 -1.53 2.39
CA TYR A 60 5.83 -0.83 2.66
C TYR A 60 6.31 -0.90 4.12
N ARG A 61 5.66 -1.71 4.96
CA ARG A 61 6.06 -1.91 6.37
C ARG A 61 7.56 -2.22 6.48
N GLY A 62 8.29 -1.41 7.25
CA GLY A 62 9.74 -1.56 7.41
C GLY A 62 10.57 -0.82 6.37
N SER A 63 9.96 0.03 5.54
CA SER A 63 10.64 1.12 4.85
C SER A 63 11.39 2.02 5.84
N PRO A 64 12.61 2.49 5.52
CA PRO A 64 13.42 3.32 6.41
C PRO A 64 12.95 4.78 6.48
N SER A 65 11.94 5.16 5.68
CA SER A 65 11.30 6.47 5.68
C SER A 65 9.85 6.35 5.21
N GLY A 66 9.11 7.47 5.33
CA GLY A 66 7.76 7.58 4.81
C GLY A 66 7.68 7.30 3.31
N VAL A 67 6.54 6.78 2.89
CA VAL A 67 6.20 6.51 1.48
C VAL A 67 5.01 7.36 1.04
N ILE A 68 4.96 7.65 -0.25
CA ILE A 68 3.82 8.27 -0.92
C ILE A 68 3.29 7.24 -1.90
N VAL A 69 2.06 6.79 -1.71
CA VAL A 69 1.39 5.79 -2.55
C VAL A 69 0.06 6.38 -3.00
N ASP A 70 -0.22 6.32 -4.30
CA ASP A 70 -1.54 6.61 -4.85
C ASP A 70 -1.98 5.40 -5.66
N LEU A 71 -3.04 4.74 -5.21
CA LEU A 71 -3.54 3.52 -5.85
C LEU A 71 -4.31 3.82 -7.13
N GLY A 72 -4.68 5.07 -7.42
CA GLY A 72 -5.20 5.53 -8.70
C GLY A 72 -6.39 4.73 -9.27
N ASN A 73 -7.01 5.23 -10.31
CA ASN A 73 -7.80 4.39 -11.20
C ASN A 73 -7.58 4.84 -12.65
N ALA A 74 -8.05 4.07 -13.62
CA ALA A 74 -7.93 4.43 -15.03
C ALA A 74 -8.52 5.83 -15.41
N SER A 75 -9.33 6.45 -14.54
CA SER A 75 -9.90 7.80 -14.67
C SER A 75 -9.07 8.90 -13.97
N ASP A 76 -8.38 8.60 -12.86
CA ASP A 76 -7.62 9.57 -12.05
C ASP A 76 -6.09 9.52 -12.27
N GLY A 77 -5.58 8.44 -12.87
CA GLY A 77 -4.16 8.30 -13.22
C GLY A 77 -3.61 6.89 -12.98
N PRO A 78 -2.40 6.58 -13.50
CA PRO A 78 -1.73 5.32 -13.16
C PRO A 78 -1.41 5.28 -11.67
N GLN A 79 -1.41 4.07 -11.09
CA GLN A 79 -0.94 3.86 -9.72
C GLN A 79 0.51 4.34 -9.61
N SER A 80 0.88 4.93 -8.47
CA SER A 80 2.22 5.45 -8.26
C SER A 80 2.70 5.25 -6.84
N ALA A 81 4.02 5.05 -6.69
CA ALA A 81 4.67 4.90 -5.41
C ALA A 81 6.01 5.64 -5.42
N SER A 82 6.36 6.29 -4.32
CA SER A 82 7.64 6.99 -4.17
C SER A 82 8.05 7.17 -2.70
N GLY A 83 9.33 7.47 -2.48
CA GLY A 83 9.88 7.67 -1.13
C GLY A 83 10.22 6.36 -0.43
N GLY A 84 11.26 6.37 0.41
CA GLY A 84 11.71 5.17 1.11
C GLY A 84 11.90 3.97 0.18
N HIS A 85 11.37 2.82 0.60
CA HIS A 85 11.34 1.59 -0.20
C HIS A 85 10.51 1.69 -1.49
N ALA A 86 9.56 2.63 -1.59
CA ALA A 86 8.80 2.83 -2.82
C ALA A 86 9.55 3.59 -3.92
N THR A 87 10.81 3.99 -3.68
CA THR A 87 11.56 4.84 -4.61
C THR A 87 11.94 4.11 -5.89
N GLY A 88 11.25 4.45 -6.99
CA GLY A 88 11.52 3.86 -8.30
C GLY A 88 10.66 2.65 -8.61
N ASP A 89 9.76 2.26 -7.71
CA ASP A 89 8.81 1.19 -7.95
C ASP A 89 7.82 1.56 -9.05
N ALA A 90 7.52 0.58 -9.90
CA ALA A 90 6.40 0.60 -10.82
C ALA A 90 5.32 -0.34 -10.27
N ILE A 91 4.20 0.22 -9.84
CA ILE A 91 3.11 -0.52 -9.19
C ILE A 91 1.87 -0.60 -10.10
N SER A 92 1.14 -1.71 -10.05
CA SER A 92 -0.16 -1.84 -10.73
C SER A 92 -1.06 -2.90 -10.09
N GLY A 93 -2.38 -2.75 -10.24
CA GLY A 93 -3.37 -3.74 -9.79
C GLY A 93 -3.46 -3.91 -8.27
N PHE A 94 -3.28 -2.84 -7.49
CA PHE A 94 -3.47 -2.87 -6.05
C PHE A 94 -4.70 -2.09 -5.61
N GLU A 95 -5.52 -2.69 -4.74
CA GLU A 95 -6.71 -2.06 -4.15
C GLU A 95 -6.44 -1.60 -2.71
N ASN A 96 -5.40 -2.12 -2.06
CA ASN A 96 -5.07 -1.82 -0.67
C ASN A 96 -3.60 -1.45 -0.51
N ALA A 97 -3.30 -0.61 0.48
CA ALA A 97 -1.94 -0.20 0.80
C ALA A 97 -1.68 -0.17 2.30
N THR A 98 -0.49 -0.64 2.69
CA THR A 98 0.07 -0.46 4.04
C THR A 98 1.34 0.36 3.95
N GLY A 99 1.38 1.48 4.67
CA GLY A 99 2.52 2.38 4.80
C GLY A 99 3.69 1.80 5.60
N SER A 100 4.51 2.70 6.12
CA SER A 100 5.78 2.46 6.80
C SER A 100 5.63 2.54 8.33
N SER A 101 6.55 3.20 9.02
CA SER A 101 6.41 3.51 10.46
C SER A 101 6.82 4.97 10.70
N PHE A 102 6.70 5.77 9.65
CA PHE A 102 7.02 7.17 9.53
C PHE A 102 5.83 7.85 8.87
N GLY A 103 5.80 9.19 8.81
CA GLY A 103 4.71 9.89 8.13
C GLY A 103 4.60 9.51 6.65
N ASP A 104 3.51 8.84 6.32
CA ASP A 104 3.17 8.38 4.97
C ASP A 104 2.05 9.25 4.35
N ASP A 105 1.95 9.22 3.02
CA ASP A 105 0.83 9.79 2.26
C ASP A 105 0.22 8.67 1.40
N LEU A 106 -0.96 8.20 1.79
CA LEU A 106 -1.63 7.05 1.18
C LEU A 106 -2.94 7.52 0.54
N GLY A 107 -3.00 7.47 -0.79
CA GLY A 107 -4.19 7.70 -1.61
C GLY A 107 -4.77 6.39 -2.13
N GLY A 108 -6.09 6.26 -2.04
CA GLY A 108 -6.88 5.15 -2.55
C GLY A 108 -7.19 5.27 -4.04
N SER A 109 -8.38 4.84 -4.43
CA SER A 109 -8.90 4.86 -5.80
C SER A 109 -10.39 5.24 -5.79
N VAL A 110 -11.13 4.99 -6.88
CA VAL A 110 -12.58 5.25 -6.93
C VAL A 110 -13.42 4.07 -6.41
N THR A 111 -12.76 3.03 -5.92
CA THR A 111 -13.36 1.81 -5.38
C THR A 111 -12.94 1.64 -3.94
N ALA A 112 -13.68 0.83 -3.16
CA ALA A 112 -13.35 0.57 -1.76
C ALA A 112 -11.89 0.13 -1.56
N ASN A 113 -11.16 0.86 -0.71
CA ASN A 113 -9.79 0.57 -0.32
C ASN A 113 -9.66 0.31 1.18
N LEU A 114 -8.67 -0.51 1.56
CA LEU A 114 -8.11 -0.58 2.90
C LEU A 114 -6.75 0.11 2.91
N LEU A 115 -6.66 1.26 3.56
CA LEU A 115 -5.42 2.03 3.72
C LEU A 115 -4.96 1.99 5.18
N THR A 116 -3.72 1.58 5.42
CA THR A 116 -3.15 1.47 6.78
C THR A 116 -1.84 2.26 6.91
N GLY A 117 -1.84 3.33 7.70
CA GLY A 117 -0.67 4.20 7.95
C GLY A 117 0.39 3.57 8.88
N LEU A 118 -0.06 2.87 9.93
CA LEU A 118 0.76 2.22 10.98
C LEU A 118 1.23 3.16 12.09
N LEU A 119 2.50 3.55 12.10
CA LEU A 119 3.03 4.53 13.07
C LEU A 119 3.46 5.71 12.24
N GLY A 120 3.31 6.94 12.73
CA GLY A 120 3.70 8.09 11.94
C GLY A 120 2.81 9.28 12.18
N HIS A 121 2.88 10.23 11.27
CA HIS A 121 1.88 11.28 11.11
C HIS A 121 1.43 11.16 9.67
N ASP A 122 0.37 10.38 9.46
CA ASP A 122 0.01 9.88 8.15
C ASP A 122 -1.11 10.73 7.54
N THR A 123 -1.13 10.83 6.22
CA THR A 123 -2.28 11.34 5.46
C THR A 123 -2.90 10.18 4.71
N LEU A 124 -4.19 9.94 4.94
CA LEU A 124 -4.95 8.84 4.33
C LEU A 124 -6.13 9.45 3.56
N SER A 125 -6.14 9.25 2.25
CA SER A 125 -7.18 9.74 1.35
C SER A 125 -7.86 8.58 0.64
N GLY A 126 -9.14 8.32 0.92
CA GLY A 126 -9.90 7.23 0.29
C GLY A 126 -10.30 7.51 -1.17
N TYR A 127 -10.50 8.79 -1.49
CA TYR A 127 -11.04 9.29 -2.76
C TYR A 127 -12.49 8.89 -3.03
N GLY A 128 -12.76 7.69 -3.52
CA GLY A 128 -14.13 7.26 -3.79
C GLY A 128 -14.34 5.78 -3.50
N GLY A 129 -15.57 5.39 -3.21
CA GLY A 129 -15.85 4.04 -2.72
C GLY A 129 -16.17 4.08 -1.23
N ASN A 130 -16.30 2.90 -0.63
CA ASN A 130 -16.55 2.80 0.80
C ASN A 130 -15.26 2.34 1.46
N ASP A 131 -14.50 3.27 2.01
CA ASP A 131 -13.12 3.00 2.40
C ASP A 131 -12.97 2.63 3.87
N THR A 132 -11.90 1.92 4.19
CA THR A 132 -11.44 1.70 5.57
C THR A 132 -10.06 2.32 5.73
N LEU A 133 -9.98 3.38 6.53
CA LEU A 133 -8.76 4.16 6.75
C LEU A 133 -8.26 3.97 8.18
N LEU A 134 -7.09 3.35 8.32
CA LEU A 134 -6.49 3.01 9.61
C LEU A 134 -5.18 3.79 9.82
N GLY A 135 -5.22 4.90 10.56
CA GLY A 135 -4.01 5.68 10.89
C GLY A 135 -3.13 4.97 11.92
N ALA A 136 -3.77 4.39 12.93
CA ALA A 136 -3.16 3.71 14.08
C ALA A 136 -2.38 4.64 15.03
N GLY A 137 -1.05 4.68 14.98
CA GLY A 137 -0.24 5.39 15.98
C GLY A 137 0.29 6.71 15.45
N GLY A 138 -0.31 7.82 15.85
CA GLY A 138 0.10 9.08 15.26
C GLY A 138 -0.80 10.24 15.59
N ILE A 139 -0.56 11.33 14.88
CA ILE A 139 -1.57 12.37 14.66
C ILE A 139 -1.78 12.36 13.16
N ASP A 140 -2.85 11.72 12.75
CA ASP A 140 -3.12 11.41 11.37
C ASP A 140 -4.18 12.36 10.79
N ARG A 141 -4.20 12.42 9.47
CA ARG A 141 -5.15 13.18 8.67
C ARG A 141 -5.94 12.23 7.79
N PHE A 142 -7.26 12.28 7.91
CA PHE A 142 -8.17 11.45 7.12
C PHE A 142 -9.02 12.28 6.16
N ASP A 143 -9.14 11.83 4.92
CA ASP A 143 -10.12 12.27 3.95
C ASP A 143 -10.72 11.05 3.24
N GLY A 144 -11.85 10.55 3.73
CA GLY A 144 -12.56 9.40 3.14
C GLY A 144 -13.06 9.68 1.71
N GLY A 145 -13.30 10.94 1.37
CA GLY A 145 -13.82 11.28 0.05
C GLY A 145 -15.28 10.90 -0.13
N ALA A 146 -15.62 10.24 -1.24
CA ALA A 146 -16.98 9.97 -1.67
C ALA A 146 -17.41 8.52 -1.38
N GLY A 147 -18.38 8.36 -0.47
CA GLY A 147 -18.99 7.09 -0.13
C GLY A 147 -19.26 7.03 1.36
N THR A 148 -19.40 5.82 1.90
CA THR A 148 -19.49 5.61 3.35
C THR A 148 -18.20 5.00 3.84
N ASP A 149 -17.43 5.81 4.55
CA ASP A 149 -16.07 5.49 4.97
C ASP A 149 -16.00 5.20 6.46
N ASP A 150 -15.14 4.26 6.85
CA ASP A 150 -14.78 3.96 8.22
C ASP A 150 -13.35 4.42 8.48
N CYS A 151 -13.17 5.35 9.42
CA CYS A 151 -11.84 5.78 9.86
C CYS A 151 -11.64 5.43 11.32
N ASP A 152 -10.62 4.62 11.59
CA ASP A 152 -10.19 4.32 12.95
C ASP A 152 -9.44 5.51 13.52
N ARG A 153 -10.19 6.40 14.19
CA ARG A 153 -9.65 7.63 14.74
C ARG A 153 -9.24 7.49 16.20
N VAL A 154 -8.00 7.82 16.55
CA VAL A 154 -7.61 8.03 17.95
C VAL A 154 -7.70 9.50 18.38
N ALA A 155 -7.69 9.74 19.69
CA ALA A 155 -7.86 11.08 20.24
C ALA A 155 -6.70 12.01 19.83
N GLY A 156 -7.03 13.11 19.14
CA GLY A 156 -6.06 14.13 18.72
C GLY A 156 -5.84 14.20 17.21
N GLU A 157 -6.39 13.26 16.44
CA GLU A 157 -6.33 13.26 14.98
C GLU A 157 -7.28 14.26 14.33
N THR A 158 -7.01 14.56 13.06
CA THR A 158 -7.84 15.47 12.26
C THR A 158 -8.50 14.71 11.12
N ALA A 159 -9.83 14.80 11.01
CA ALA A 159 -10.56 14.25 9.87
C ALA A 159 -11.24 15.39 9.09
N VAL A 160 -11.07 15.38 7.78
CA VAL A 160 -11.66 16.37 6.86
C VAL A 160 -13.06 15.94 6.45
N SER A 161 -13.18 14.71 5.99
CA SER A 161 -14.42 14.00 5.67
C SER A 161 -14.20 12.56 6.08
N CYS A 162 -15.11 11.97 6.87
CA CYS A 162 -15.21 10.53 7.02
C CYS A 162 -16.40 10.20 7.94
N GLU A 163 -17.13 9.15 7.56
CA GLU A 163 -18.26 8.62 8.31
C GLU A 163 -17.73 7.66 9.40
N ARG A 164 -18.59 7.01 10.18
CA ARG A 164 -18.19 6.06 11.24
C ARG A 164 -19.02 4.80 11.11
#